data_AF-A0AA35CPF0-F1
#
_entry.id   AF-A0AA35CPF0-F1
#
_cell.length_a   1.000
_cell.length_b   1.000
_cell.length_c   1.000
_cell.angle_alpha   90.00
_cell.angle_beta   90.00
_cell.angle_gamma   90.00
#
_symmetry.space_group_name_H-M   'P 1'
#
loop_
_entity.id
_entity.type
_entity.pdbx_description
1 polymer ?
#
loop_
_entity_poly.entity_id
_entity_poly.type
_entity_poly.pdbx_seq_one_letter_code
_entity_poly.pdbx_strand_id
1 'polypeptide(L)'
;MTPEERFVANVPLAYAVAARFLSRALPMHHDDIRNEALVGLWKACRTYDSGRNVPFSAYAWPVITNEVRMFMRRLRRWHPPGVIISLEEEVPETDHLTYAGLIAYEPDLAAGVQYEDLVRLVREVGGPVVEARLVYGRSAVELAREAGCHGSHISRKYQEGLRRIRRALSA
;
A
#
# COMPACT_ATOMS: atom_id res chain seq x y z
N MET A 1 -29.59 36.15 12.02
CA MET A 1 -29.07 35.20 11.01
C MET A 1 -28.47 34.02 11.74
N THR A 2 -28.97 32.83 11.48
CA THR A 2 -28.48 31.58 12.06
C THR A 2 -27.08 31.23 11.50
N PRO A 3 -26.31 30.35 12.16
CA PRO A 3 -25.04 29.85 11.61
C PRO A 3 -25.20 29.20 10.23
N GLU A 4 -26.30 28.50 9.98
CA GLU A 4 -26.61 27.81 8.73
C GLU A 4 -26.86 28.80 7.59
N GLU A 5 -27.72 29.81 7.82
CA GLU A 5 -27.97 30.89 6.86
C GLU A 5 -26.68 31.63 6.52
N ARG A 6 -25.85 31.90 7.54
CA ARG A 6 -24.56 32.55 7.38
C ARG A 6 -23.61 31.73 6.53
N PHE A 7 -23.59 30.41 6.74
CA PHE A 7 -22.75 29.50 6.00
C PHE A 7 -23.12 29.53 4.51
N VAL A 8 -24.39 29.30 4.18
CA VAL A 8 -24.88 29.29 2.79
C VAL A 8 -24.58 30.61 2.10
N ALA A 9 -24.80 31.75 2.76
CA ALA A 9 -24.56 33.07 2.19
C ALA A 9 -23.07 33.38 1.93
N ASN A 10 -22.13 32.68 2.58
CA ASN A 10 -20.71 33.01 2.56
C ASN A 10 -19.81 31.90 2.00
N VAL A 11 -20.36 30.83 1.41
CA VAL A 11 -19.56 29.79 0.72
C VAL A 11 -18.55 30.37 -0.28
N PRO A 12 -18.88 31.37 -1.12
CA PRO A 12 -17.91 31.96 -2.04
C PRO A 12 -16.67 32.55 -1.36
N LEU A 13 -16.80 33.06 -0.12
CA LEU A 13 -15.67 33.56 0.66
C LEU A 13 -14.68 32.45 1.00
N ALA A 14 -15.18 31.27 1.39
CA ALA A 14 -14.32 30.12 1.69
C ALA A 14 -13.53 29.67 0.45
N TYR A 15 -14.19 29.60 -0.71
CA TYR A 15 -13.52 29.25 -1.97
C TYR A 15 -12.52 30.31 -2.43
N ALA A 16 -12.81 31.61 -2.23
CA ALA A 16 -11.86 32.67 -2.51
C ALA A 16 -10.60 32.58 -1.63
N VAL A 17 -10.75 32.21 -0.35
CA VAL A 17 -9.60 31.95 0.53
C VAL A 17 -8.83 30.72 0.05
N ALA A 18 -9.53 29.61 -0.23
CA ALA A 18 -8.94 28.36 -0.69
C ALA A 18 -8.11 28.52 -1.98
N ALA A 19 -8.61 29.30 -2.94
CA ALA A 19 -7.96 29.56 -4.23
C ALA A 19 -6.52 30.09 -4.09
N ARG A 20 -6.22 30.82 -3.01
CA ARG A 20 -4.88 31.35 -2.70
C ARG A 20 -3.84 30.28 -2.37
N PHE A 21 -4.28 29.06 -2.07
CA PHE A 21 -3.44 27.94 -1.68
C PHE A 21 -3.30 26.88 -2.77
N LEU A 22 -4.23 26.83 -3.73
CA LEU A 22 -4.28 25.79 -4.77
C LEU A 22 -3.00 25.77 -5.63
N SER A 23 -2.48 26.94 -6.03
CA SER A 23 -1.25 27.01 -6.85
C SER A 23 0.01 26.46 -6.17
N ARG A 24 -0.03 26.23 -4.85
CA ARG A 24 1.07 25.70 -4.05
C ARG A 24 0.86 24.24 -3.62
N ALA A 25 -0.29 23.66 -3.96
CA ALA A 25 -0.66 22.30 -3.60
C ALA A 25 -0.62 21.40 -4.83
N LEU A 26 -0.47 20.10 -4.59
CA LEU A 26 -0.65 19.13 -5.67
C LEU A 26 -2.12 19.08 -6.09
N PRO A 27 -2.42 18.89 -7.39
CA PRO A 27 -3.80 18.86 -7.89
C PRO A 27 -4.73 17.90 -7.15
N MET A 28 -4.21 16.75 -6.71
CA MET A 28 -4.97 15.74 -5.96
C MET A 28 -5.54 16.24 -4.62
N HIS A 29 -5.00 17.33 -4.05
CA HIS A 29 -5.45 17.89 -2.77
C HIS A 29 -6.33 19.15 -2.94
N HIS A 30 -6.67 19.54 -4.17
CA HIS A 30 -7.44 20.75 -4.40
C HIS A 30 -8.82 20.71 -3.74
N ASP A 31 -9.50 19.57 -3.80
CA ASP A 31 -10.83 19.42 -3.19
C ASP A 31 -10.75 19.35 -1.66
N ASP A 32 -9.71 18.72 -1.11
CA ASP A 32 -9.45 18.73 0.34
C ASP A 32 -9.23 20.15 0.86
N ILE A 33 -8.48 20.99 0.14
CA ILE A 33 -8.25 22.39 0.51
C ILE A 33 -9.55 23.19 0.52
N ARG A 34 -10.44 22.96 -0.46
CA ARG A 34 -11.77 23.58 -0.49
C ARG A 34 -12.61 23.14 0.69
N ASN A 35 -12.62 21.85 1.00
CA ASN A 35 -13.37 21.29 2.13
C ASN A 35 -12.88 21.83 3.47
N GLU A 36 -11.57 21.93 3.68
CA GLU A 36 -10.99 22.50 4.89
C GLU A 36 -11.33 24.00 5.04
N ALA A 37 -11.41 24.74 3.93
CA ALA A 37 -11.91 26.11 3.96
C ALA A 37 -13.39 26.19 4.37
N LEU A 38 -14.23 25.26 3.92
CA LEU A 38 -15.63 25.17 4.35
C LEU A 38 -15.75 24.83 5.85
N VAL A 39 -14.90 23.93 6.37
CA VAL A 39 -14.82 23.64 7.81
C VAL A 39 -14.46 24.91 8.59
N GLY A 40 -13.50 25.69 8.11
CA GLY A 40 -13.14 26.98 8.71
C GLY A 40 -14.27 28.01 8.66
N LEU A 41 -15.03 28.04 7.56
CA LEU A 41 -16.21 28.90 7.45
C LEU A 41 -17.27 28.49 8.47
N TRP A 42 -17.56 27.19 8.59
CA TRP A 42 -18.52 26.69 9.57
C TRP A 42 -18.12 27.04 11.01
N LYS A 43 -16.83 26.88 11.35
CA LYS A 43 -16.28 27.30 12.65
C LYS A 43 -16.52 28.80 12.87
N ALA A 44 -16.21 29.65 11.89
CA ALA A 44 -16.47 31.08 11.98
C ALA A 44 -17.96 31.41 12.14
N CYS A 45 -18.85 30.69 11.43
CA CYS A 45 -20.29 30.88 11.54
C CYS A 45 -20.81 30.63 12.96
N ARG A 46 -20.27 29.60 13.65
CA ARG A 46 -20.67 29.22 15.01
C ARG A 46 -20.18 30.18 16.09
N THR A 47 -19.01 30.76 15.93
CA THR A 47 -18.36 31.57 16.98
C THR A 47 -18.44 33.07 16.76
N TYR A 48 -18.95 33.52 15.61
CA TYR A 48 -19.08 34.94 15.33
C TYR A 48 -20.18 35.60 16.16
N ASP A 49 -19.80 36.72 16.78
CA ASP A 49 -20.64 37.57 17.61
C ASP A 49 -20.83 38.93 16.93
N SER A 50 -22.07 39.23 16.55
CA SER A 50 -22.44 40.51 15.92
C SER A 50 -22.35 41.72 16.85
N GLY A 51 -22.32 41.51 18.17
CA GLY A 51 -22.19 42.59 19.15
C GLY A 51 -20.82 43.28 19.14
N ARG A 52 -19.81 42.66 18.51
CA ARG A 52 -18.44 43.19 18.43
C ARG A 52 -18.21 44.24 17.35
N ASN A 53 -19.23 44.57 16.56
CA ASN A 53 -19.18 45.58 15.49
C ASN A 53 -18.06 45.36 14.44
N VAL A 54 -17.71 44.10 14.18
CA VAL A 54 -16.77 43.69 13.13
C VAL A 54 -17.54 42.96 12.05
N PRO A 55 -17.38 43.30 10.75
CA PRO A 55 -18.07 42.58 9.68
C PRO A 55 -17.66 41.11 9.64
N PHE A 56 -18.63 40.23 9.35
CA PHE A 56 -18.39 38.78 9.35
C PHE A 56 -17.22 38.35 8.47
N SER A 57 -17.07 38.93 7.28
CA SER A 57 -15.98 38.60 6.35
C SER A 57 -14.59 38.87 6.96
N ALA A 58 -14.43 39.98 7.68
CA ALA A 58 -13.18 40.33 8.36
C ALA A 58 -12.85 39.36 9.51
N TYR A 59 -13.88 38.85 10.20
CA TYR A 59 -13.70 37.83 11.23
C TYR A 59 -13.45 36.43 10.65
N ALA A 60 -14.21 36.03 9.64
CA ALA A 60 -14.17 34.69 9.06
C ALA A 60 -12.90 34.45 8.26
N TRP A 61 -12.38 35.46 7.56
CA TRP A 61 -11.17 35.36 6.75
C TRP A 61 -9.98 34.73 7.50
N PRO A 62 -9.52 35.26 8.66
CA PRO A 62 -8.40 34.67 9.39
C PRO A 62 -8.71 33.26 9.92
N VAL A 63 -9.96 32.96 10.28
CA VAL A 63 -10.38 31.63 10.75
C VAL A 63 -10.27 30.60 9.63
N ILE A 64 -10.85 30.89 8.45
CA ILE A 64 -10.77 30.05 7.26
C ILE A 64 -9.32 29.86 6.84
N THR A 65 -8.56 30.96 6.79
CA THR A 65 -7.15 30.92 6.40
C THR A 65 -6.32 30.06 7.37
N ASN A 66 -6.63 30.11 8.67
CA ASN A 66 -5.93 29.29 9.66
C ASN A 66 -6.21 27.80 9.47
N GLU A 67 -7.46 27.41 9.22
CA GLU A 67 -7.81 26.00 8.94
C GLU A 67 -7.06 25.47 7.72
N VAL A 68 -7.08 26.22 6.61
CA VAL A 68 -6.35 25.83 5.39
C VAL A 68 -4.84 25.74 5.65
N ARG A 69 -4.26 26.67 6.43
CA ARG A 69 -2.84 26.60 6.82
C ARG A 69 -2.53 25.39 7.71
N MET A 70 -3.42 25.03 8.63
CA MET A 70 -3.29 23.84 9.46
C MET A 70 -3.29 22.57 8.61
N PHE A 71 -4.20 22.49 7.64
CA PHE A 71 -4.22 21.40 6.67
C PHE A 71 -2.92 21.33 5.86
N MET A 72 -2.46 22.45 5.28
CA MET A 72 -1.20 22.49 4.52
C MET A 72 0.03 22.08 5.34
N ARG A 73 0.06 22.39 6.65
CA ARG A 73 1.12 21.91 7.55
C ARG A 73 1.06 20.41 7.77
N ARG A 74 -0.14 19.83 7.94
CA ARG A 74 -0.31 18.37 7.98
C ARG A 74 0.13 17.75 6.67
N LEU A 75 -0.28 18.31 5.54
CA LEU A 75 0.04 17.80 4.21
C LEU A 75 1.55 17.68 4.00
N ARG A 76 2.32 18.71 4.36
CA ARG A 76 3.79 18.69 4.29
C ARG A 76 4.45 17.60 5.14
N ARG A 77 3.79 17.14 6.20
CA ARG A 77 4.28 16.06 7.06
C ARG A 77 4.05 14.69 6.42
N TRP A 78 2.89 14.50 5.77
CA TRP A 78 2.54 13.26 5.07
C TRP A 78 3.21 13.15 3.71
N HIS A 79 3.38 14.28 3.03
CA HIS A 79 3.92 14.39 1.68
C HIS A 79 5.00 15.47 1.65
N PRO A 80 6.22 15.13 2.09
CA PRO A 80 7.34 16.06 1.96
C PRO A 80 7.58 16.39 0.47
N PRO A 81 8.00 17.63 0.15
CA PRO A 81 8.34 17.99 -1.22
C PRO A 81 9.37 17.02 -1.81
N GLY A 82 9.11 16.51 -3.01
CA GLY A 82 9.99 15.57 -3.72
C GLY A 82 9.84 14.09 -3.33
N VAL A 83 8.86 13.73 -2.49
CA VAL A 83 8.63 12.32 -2.08
C VAL A 83 7.50 11.65 -2.87
N ILE A 84 6.54 12.44 -3.39
CA ILE A 84 5.55 11.91 -4.33
C ILE A 84 6.15 11.96 -5.72
N ILE A 85 6.37 10.79 -6.29
CA ILE A 85 6.80 10.57 -7.67
C ILE A 85 5.70 9.72 -8.31
N SER A 86 5.28 10.07 -9.53
CA SER A 86 4.35 9.21 -10.27
C SER A 86 5.11 7.98 -10.74
N LEU A 87 4.53 6.78 -10.57
CA LEU A 87 5.15 5.57 -11.12
C LEU A 87 5.25 5.62 -12.66
N GLU A 88 4.40 6.42 -13.30
CA GLU A 88 4.41 6.68 -14.74
C GLU A 88 5.45 7.72 -15.17
N GLU A 89 6.13 8.37 -14.22
CA GLU A 89 7.18 9.35 -14.53
C GLU A 89 8.45 8.65 -15.02
N GLU A 90 9.14 9.25 -16.00
CA GLU A 90 10.41 8.74 -16.51
C GLU A 90 11.52 8.93 -15.47
N VAL A 91 12.35 7.91 -15.32
CA VAL A 91 13.52 7.95 -14.47
C VAL A 91 14.60 8.77 -15.19
N PRO A 92 15.12 9.85 -14.57
CA PRO A 92 16.21 10.63 -15.17
C PRO A 92 17.40 9.74 -15.54
N GLU A 93 18.07 10.08 -16.64
CA GLU A 93 19.31 9.39 -17.07
C GLU A 93 19.13 7.91 -17.47
N THR A 94 17.90 7.49 -17.82
CA THR A 94 17.59 6.16 -18.36
C THR A 94 16.98 6.24 -19.77
N ASP A 95 16.92 5.10 -20.48
CA ASP A 95 16.32 4.99 -21.82
C ASP A 95 14.78 4.92 -21.72
N HIS A 96 14.16 6.03 -21.32
CA HIS A 96 12.71 6.19 -21.17
C HIS A 96 12.03 5.19 -20.21
N LEU A 97 12.77 4.67 -19.22
CA LEU A 97 12.20 3.74 -18.25
C LEU A 97 11.35 4.51 -17.23
N THR A 98 10.16 4.01 -16.91
CA THR A 98 9.33 4.60 -15.85
C THR A 98 9.71 4.05 -14.48
N TYR A 99 9.40 4.78 -13.40
CA TYR A 99 9.60 4.27 -12.04
C TYR A 99 8.83 2.97 -11.77
N ALA A 100 7.67 2.77 -12.41
CA ALA A 100 6.93 1.51 -12.38
C ALA A 100 7.79 0.34 -12.89
N GLY A 101 8.52 0.55 -13.99
CA GLY A 101 9.38 -0.45 -14.62
C GLY A 101 10.61 -0.83 -13.78
N LEU A 102 11.08 0.04 -12.87
CA LEU A 102 12.14 -0.28 -11.92
C LEU A 102 11.68 -1.20 -10.79
N ILE A 103 10.38 -1.18 -10.45
CA ILE A 103 9.84 -2.01 -9.39
C ILE A 103 9.75 -3.44 -9.94
N ALA A 104 10.73 -4.26 -9.59
CA ALA A 104 10.73 -5.68 -9.93
C ALA A 104 9.46 -6.33 -9.33
N TYR A 105 8.60 -6.84 -10.21
CA TYR A 105 7.67 -7.90 -9.82
C TYR A 105 8.49 -9.18 -9.79
N GLU A 106 9.02 -9.56 -8.63
CA GLU A 106 9.45 -10.94 -8.40
C GLU A 106 8.18 -11.75 -8.15
N PRO A 107 7.67 -12.53 -9.13
CA PRO A 107 6.66 -13.51 -8.81
C PRO A 107 7.29 -14.47 -7.80
N ASP A 108 6.61 -14.67 -6.67
CA ASP A 108 6.90 -15.81 -5.82
C ASP A 108 6.51 -17.07 -6.62
N LEU A 109 7.46 -17.58 -7.41
CA LEU A 109 7.28 -18.81 -8.18
C LEU A 109 6.95 -20.01 -7.28
N ALA A 110 7.26 -19.94 -5.98
CA ALA A 110 6.86 -20.95 -5.01
C ALA A 110 5.37 -20.86 -4.65
N ALA A 111 4.73 -19.70 -4.78
CA ALA A 111 3.28 -19.54 -4.65
C ALA A 111 2.50 -20.04 -5.89
N GLY A 112 3.17 -20.24 -7.03
CA GLY A 112 2.56 -20.70 -8.28
C GLY A 112 2.44 -22.22 -8.42
N VAL A 113 3.18 -23.02 -7.64
CA VAL A 113 3.03 -24.48 -7.67
C VAL A 113 1.84 -24.87 -6.80
N GLN A 114 0.72 -25.27 -7.41
CA GLN A 114 -0.39 -25.84 -6.65
C GLN A 114 0.12 -27.06 -5.87
N TYR A 115 -0.32 -27.24 -4.63
CA TYR A 115 0.12 -28.36 -3.78
C TYR A 115 -0.10 -29.71 -4.48
N GLU A 116 -1.17 -29.80 -5.28
CA GLU A 116 -1.51 -30.94 -6.13
C GLU A 116 -0.42 -31.26 -7.17
N ASP A 117 0.16 -30.24 -7.81
CA ASP A 117 1.22 -30.41 -8.81
C ASP A 117 2.53 -30.87 -8.16
N LEU A 118 2.83 -30.37 -6.96
CA LEU A 118 4.00 -30.80 -6.20
C LEU A 118 3.85 -32.24 -5.72
N VAL A 119 2.67 -32.63 -5.22
CA VAL A 119 2.35 -34.01 -4.83
C VAL A 119 2.44 -34.94 -6.04
N ARG A 120 1.92 -34.51 -7.20
CA ARG A 120 2.00 -35.26 -8.45
C ARG A 120 3.45 -35.46 -8.88
N LEU A 121 4.26 -34.41 -8.88
CA LEU A 121 5.68 -34.49 -9.24
C LEU A 121 6.47 -35.40 -8.28
N VAL A 122 6.20 -35.31 -6.98
CA VAL A 122 6.82 -36.18 -5.97
C VAL A 122 6.48 -37.65 -6.23
N ARG A 123 5.23 -37.96 -6.60
CA ARG A 123 4.78 -39.32 -6.95
C ARG A 123 5.41 -39.85 -8.24
N GLU A 124 5.47 -39.02 -9.27
CA GLU A 124 5.98 -39.43 -10.59
C GLU A 124 7.51 -39.58 -10.60
N VAL A 125 8.25 -38.72 -9.88
CA VAL A 125 9.71 -38.58 -10.01
C VAL A 125 10.48 -38.90 -8.72
N GLY A 126 9.89 -38.61 -7.56
CA GLY A 126 10.56 -38.69 -6.25
C GLY A 126 10.78 -40.11 -5.72
N GLY A 127 9.90 -41.04 -6.10
CA GLY A 127 9.92 -42.42 -5.64
C GLY A 127 9.42 -42.61 -4.19
N PRO A 128 9.29 -43.87 -3.75
CA PRO A 128 8.49 -44.22 -2.57
C PRO A 128 9.02 -43.65 -1.26
N VAL A 129 10.35 -43.52 -1.11
CA VAL A 129 10.97 -42.97 0.11
C VAL A 129 10.74 -41.46 0.25
N VAL A 130 10.75 -40.72 -0.87
CA VAL A 130 10.51 -39.28 -0.86
C VAL A 130 9.03 -38.99 -0.66
N GLU A 131 8.14 -39.75 -1.31
CA GLU A 131 6.69 -39.66 -1.09
C GLU A 131 6.32 -39.98 0.36
N ALA A 132 6.82 -41.09 0.91
CA ALA A 132 6.59 -41.47 2.32
C ALA A 132 6.97 -40.38 3.31
N ARG A 133 8.06 -39.65 3.05
CA ARG A 133 8.56 -38.58 3.92
C ARG A 133 7.86 -37.25 3.72
N LEU A 134 7.63 -36.83 2.47
CA LEU A 134 7.10 -35.50 2.15
C LEU A 134 5.57 -35.46 2.13
N VAL A 135 4.90 -36.51 1.65
CA VAL A 135 3.44 -36.55 1.51
C VAL A 135 2.78 -37.18 2.73
N TYR A 136 3.36 -38.25 3.27
CA TYR A 136 2.78 -39.01 4.40
C TYR A 136 3.47 -38.76 5.76
N GLY A 137 4.49 -37.90 5.80
CA GLY A 137 5.14 -37.47 7.05
C GLY A 137 5.88 -38.57 7.84
N ARG A 138 6.19 -39.71 7.22
CA ARG A 138 6.86 -40.84 7.88
C ARG A 138 8.30 -40.50 8.24
N SER A 139 8.78 -40.94 9.41
CA SER A 139 10.17 -40.72 9.80
C SER A 139 11.15 -41.67 9.08
N ALA A 140 12.42 -41.27 8.91
CA ALA A 140 13.42 -42.17 8.31
C ALA A 140 13.68 -43.41 9.17
N VAL A 141 13.48 -43.30 10.47
CA VAL A 141 13.68 -44.39 11.44
C VAL A 141 12.54 -45.40 11.31
N GLU A 142 11.29 -44.95 11.18
CA GLU A 142 10.13 -45.82 10.89
C GLU A 142 10.32 -46.59 9.59
N LEU A 143 10.68 -45.89 8.50
CA LEU A 143 10.87 -46.51 7.19
C LEU A 143 12.03 -47.53 7.19
N ALA A 144 13.11 -47.23 7.88
CA ALA A 144 14.25 -48.14 8.01
C ALA A 144 13.87 -49.40 8.79
N ARG A 145 13.11 -49.24 9.88
CA ARG A 145 12.62 -50.33 10.73
C ARG A 145 11.64 -51.24 9.99
N GLU A 146 10.70 -50.67 9.24
CA GLU A 146 9.72 -51.42 8.43
C GLU A 146 10.38 -52.16 7.27
N ALA A 147 11.33 -51.52 6.58
CA ALA A 147 12.04 -52.13 5.46
C ALA A 147 13.18 -53.08 5.89
N GLY A 148 13.43 -53.25 7.19
CA GLY A 148 14.50 -54.08 7.72
C GLY A 148 15.90 -53.67 7.26
N CYS A 149 16.11 -52.36 7.01
CA CYS A 149 17.36 -51.84 6.47
C CYS A 149 17.99 -50.78 7.40
N HIS A 150 19.28 -50.54 7.24
CA HIS A 150 19.97 -49.51 8.02
C HIS A 150 19.52 -48.11 7.57
N GLY A 151 19.35 -47.16 8.51
CA GLY A 151 18.86 -45.80 8.23
C GLY A 151 19.64 -45.05 7.15
N SER A 152 20.94 -45.34 7.01
CA SER A 152 21.79 -44.79 5.94
C SER A 152 21.34 -45.17 4.52
N HIS A 153 20.67 -46.31 4.34
CA HIS A 153 20.08 -46.71 3.06
C HIS A 153 18.88 -45.82 2.69
N ILE A 154 17.99 -45.59 3.65
CA ILE A 154 16.81 -44.71 3.48
C ILE A 154 17.24 -43.27 3.21
N SER A 155 18.23 -42.74 3.96
CA SER A 155 18.77 -41.39 3.73
C SER A 155 19.35 -41.24 2.32
N ARG A 156 20.08 -42.25 1.82
CA ARG A 156 20.64 -42.22 0.47
C ARG A 156 19.54 -42.19 -0.59
N LYS A 157 18.52 -43.05 -0.46
CA LYS A 157 17.36 -43.09 -1.37
C LYS A 157 16.56 -41.80 -1.34
N TYR A 158 16.41 -41.18 -0.18
CA TYR A 158 15.75 -39.89 -0.03
C TYR A 158 16.52 -38.78 -0.78
N GLN A 159 17.84 -38.70 -0.61
CA GLN A 159 18.68 -37.71 -1.30
C GLN A 159 18.79 -37.97 -2.81
N GLU A 160 18.74 -39.22 -3.26
CA GLU A 160 18.63 -39.57 -4.69
C GLU A 160 17.31 -39.07 -5.28
N GLY A 161 16.18 -39.29 -4.61
CA GLY A 161 14.87 -38.85 -5.08
C GLY A 161 14.72 -37.32 -5.09
N LEU A 162 15.21 -36.62 -4.06
CA LEU A 162 15.23 -35.14 -4.03
C LEU A 162 16.05 -34.56 -5.18
N ARG A 163 17.17 -35.20 -5.55
CA ARG A 163 17.98 -34.76 -6.71
C ARG A 163 17.23 -34.91 -8.03
N ARG A 164 16.38 -35.94 -8.18
CA ARG A 164 15.54 -36.12 -9.38
C ARG A 164 14.45 -35.06 -9.46
N ILE A 165 13.76 -34.78 -8.35
CA ILE A 165 12.74 -33.72 -8.27
C ILE A 165 13.35 -32.36 -8.61
N ARG A 166 14.51 -32.02 -8.02
CA ARG A 166 15.19 -30.75 -8.32
C ARG A 166 15.55 -30.61 -9.79
N ARG A 167 16.01 -31.67 -10.44
CA ARG A 167 16.27 -31.65 -11.90
C ARG A 167 14.99 -31.43 -12.70
N ALA A 168 13.88 -32.04 -12.30
CA ALA A 168 12.60 -31.90 -12.99
C ALA A 168 11.95 -30.52 -12.82
N LEU A 169 12.22 -29.83 -11.70
CA LEU A 169 11.76 -28.45 -11.47
C LEU A 169 12.64 -27.39 -12.16
N SER A 170 13.86 -27.76 -12.58
CA SER A 170 14.81 -26.86 -13.25
C SER A 170 14.87 -27.07 -14.77
N ALA A 171 14.01 -27.94 -15.32
CA ALA A 171 13.88 -28.25 -16.74
C ALA A 171 12.60 -27.62 -17.29
#